data_AF-A0A1M5AA27-F1
#
_entry.id   AF-A0A1M5AA27-F1
#
_cell.length_a   1.000
_cell.length_b   1.000
_cell.length_c   1.000
_cell.angle_alpha   90.00
_cell.angle_beta   90.00
_cell.angle_gamma   90.00
#
_symmetry.space_group_name_H-M   'P 1'
#
loop_
_entity.id
_entity.type
_entity.pdbx_description
1 polymer ?
#
loop_
_entity_poly.entity_id
_entity_poly.type
_entity_poly.pdbx_seq_one_letter_code
_entity_poly.pdbx_strand_id
1 'polypeptide(L)'
;MFYKGWKRMEILIFIFVYVAGYYTIADTYVLFINQYPYDKCITINKMRFLLFPYSKRNTSKGIPREMAAACIIQNILLFCVLGIWLINMCVYKSHSYMIGLIYFISIGLFGFIIATAVNLEIFFDYYKRVNRDNIKYLFLACINSPRAFKIRKKLKSEVEVLEVTACGRKGSKAKIRVERSNDIIECILFLQKNGEPYYLYERCGVLWVEGKEPNYVFIEDLVEKMTIKRKYRKQEQFFIRVSDCKIIRCAREDIKSALASIFIEIPYINNSNYISTEDVCCLANYEECVFAEKWCRKRGIPYAYRQVSHHMVKF
;
A
#
# COMPACT_ATOMS: atom_id res chain seq x y z
N MET A 1 -26.22 -10.81 42.37
CA MET A 1 -25.25 -11.51 41.49
C MET A 1 -25.12 -10.89 40.10
N PHE A 2 -26.14 -10.24 39.54
CA PHE A 2 -26.13 -9.59 38.21
C PHE A 2 -25.17 -8.40 38.04
N TYR A 3 -24.87 -7.67 39.12
CA TYR A 3 -24.02 -6.47 39.08
C TYR A 3 -22.54 -6.73 38.72
N LYS A 4 -22.01 -7.92 39.01
CA LYS A 4 -20.62 -8.32 38.65
C LYS A 4 -20.50 -8.68 37.16
N GLY A 5 -21.59 -9.12 36.53
CA GLY A 5 -21.63 -9.47 35.10
C GLY A 5 -21.63 -8.23 34.20
N TRP A 6 -22.37 -7.19 34.58
CA TRP A 6 -22.44 -5.92 33.82
C TRP A 6 -21.12 -5.16 33.76
N LYS A 7 -20.38 -5.09 34.88
CA LYS A 7 -19.03 -4.47 34.94
C LYS A 7 -18.05 -5.09 33.93
N ARG A 8 -18.15 -6.39 33.68
CA ARG A 8 -17.31 -7.12 32.73
C ARG A 8 -17.73 -6.85 31.28
N MET A 9 -19.02 -6.66 31.02
CA MET A 9 -19.53 -6.35 29.68
C MET A 9 -19.11 -4.97 29.18
N GLU A 10 -19.01 -3.95 30.05
CA GLU A 10 -18.56 -2.61 29.64
C GLU A 10 -17.10 -2.59 29.15
N ILE A 11 -16.18 -3.22 29.87
CA ILE A 11 -14.77 -3.34 29.44
C ILE A 11 -14.68 -4.08 28.10
N LEU A 12 -15.45 -5.16 27.93
CA LEU A 12 -15.49 -5.91 26.67
C LEU A 12 -15.98 -5.05 25.51
N ILE A 13 -16.97 -4.17 25.74
CA ILE A 13 -17.43 -3.21 24.74
C ILE A 13 -16.29 -2.23 24.40
N PHE A 14 -15.60 -1.63 25.37
CA PHE A 14 -14.47 -0.73 25.08
C PHE A 14 -13.37 -1.41 24.25
N ILE A 15 -13.01 -2.64 24.60
CA ILE A 15 -12.03 -3.44 23.85
C ILE A 15 -12.54 -3.71 22.43
N PHE A 16 -13.80 -4.14 22.28
CA PHE A 16 -14.39 -4.43 20.97
C PHE A 16 -14.42 -3.19 20.07
N VAL A 17 -14.78 -2.04 20.61
CA VAL A 17 -14.81 -0.76 19.88
C VAL A 17 -13.41 -0.33 19.46
N TYR A 18 -12.42 -0.47 20.34
CA TYR A 18 -11.02 -0.21 19.99
C TYR A 18 -10.54 -1.13 18.87
N VAL A 19 -10.83 -2.43 18.96
CA VAL A 19 -10.49 -3.42 17.94
C VAL A 19 -11.17 -3.08 16.61
N ALA A 20 -12.45 -2.73 16.62
CA ALA A 20 -13.18 -2.31 15.42
C ALA A 20 -12.57 -1.07 14.75
N GLY A 21 -12.20 -0.05 15.53
CA GLY A 21 -11.51 1.14 15.00
C GLY A 21 -10.17 0.81 14.36
N TYR A 22 -9.41 -0.11 14.96
CA TYR A 22 -8.15 -0.59 14.38
C TYR A 22 -8.38 -1.31 13.03
N TYR A 23 -9.42 -2.15 12.94
CA TYR A 23 -9.78 -2.82 11.68
C TYR A 23 -10.16 -1.82 10.59
N THR A 24 -10.90 -0.75 10.90
CA THR A 24 -11.25 0.29 9.92
C THR A 24 -10.00 0.98 9.34
N ILE A 25 -9.00 1.26 10.18
CA ILE A 25 -7.72 1.82 9.73
C ILE A 25 -6.98 0.82 8.84
N ALA A 26 -6.94 -0.46 9.24
CA ALA A 26 -6.30 -1.53 8.48
C ALA A 26 -6.95 -1.73 7.11
N ASP A 27 -8.28 -1.75 7.03
CA ASP A 27 -9.03 -1.85 5.77
C ASP A 27 -8.73 -0.67 4.84
N THR A 28 -8.75 0.55 5.39
CA THR A 28 -8.42 1.76 4.63
C THR A 28 -6.99 1.69 4.08
N TYR A 29 -6.02 1.21 4.88
CA TYR A 29 -4.66 0.98 4.41
C TYR A 29 -4.64 0.00 3.23
N VAL A 30 -5.28 -1.16 3.36
CA VAL A 30 -5.26 -2.20 2.34
C VAL A 30 -5.87 -1.73 1.03
N LEU A 31 -6.96 -0.96 1.09
CA LEU A 31 -7.65 -0.45 -0.10
C LEU A 31 -6.84 0.61 -0.85
N PHE A 32 -6.15 1.50 -0.12
CA PHE A 32 -5.62 2.73 -0.69
C PHE A 32 -4.09 2.81 -0.78
N ILE A 33 -3.33 1.96 -0.09
CA ILE A 33 -1.86 2.08 0.00
C ILE A 33 -1.15 2.12 -1.36
N ASN A 34 -1.64 1.35 -2.33
CA ASN A 34 -1.01 1.28 -3.65
C ASN A 34 -1.21 2.58 -4.46
N GLN A 35 -2.30 3.30 -4.22
CA GLN A 35 -2.57 4.60 -4.83
C GLN A 35 -1.97 5.76 -4.03
N TYR A 36 -1.81 5.57 -2.72
CA TYR A 36 -1.35 6.61 -1.81
C TYR A 36 0.09 7.09 -2.13
N PRO A 37 0.36 8.41 -2.11
CA PRO A 37 1.67 8.98 -2.44
C PRO A 37 2.77 8.54 -1.46
N TYR A 38 3.91 8.11 -2.01
CA TYR A 38 5.02 7.54 -1.22
C TYR A 38 5.66 8.55 -0.25
N ASP A 39 5.79 9.81 -0.67
CA ASP A 39 6.40 10.91 0.08
C ASP A 39 5.61 11.29 1.34
N LYS A 40 4.32 10.94 1.37
CA LYS A 40 3.44 11.19 2.52
C LYS A 40 3.30 9.97 3.43
N CYS A 41 4.08 8.92 3.14
CA CYS A 41 4.22 7.77 4.01
C CYS A 41 5.36 7.96 5.02
N ILE A 42 5.08 7.64 6.27
CA ILE A 42 6.06 7.55 7.35
C ILE A 42 6.74 6.18 7.29
N THR A 43 8.07 6.19 7.30
CA THR A 43 8.88 4.97 7.40
C THR A 43 9.28 4.77 8.85
N ILE A 44 8.74 3.72 9.46
CA ILE A 44 9.12 3.29 10.80
C ILE A 44 10.13 2.16 10.62
N ASN A 45 11.21 2.19 11.40
CA ASN A 45 12.28 1.18 11.33
C ASN A 45 11.79 -0.18 11.88
N LYS A 46 12.66 -0.94 12.56
CA LYS A 46 12.46 -2.35 12.96
C LYS A 46 11.12 -2.69 13.65
N MET A 47 10.43 -1.70 14.23
CA MET A 47 9.14 -1.86 14.93
C MET A 47 7.90 -1.70 14.05
N ARG A 48 8.03 -1.34 12.77
CA ARG A 48 6.91 -1.09 11.86
C ARG A 48 5.87 -2.20 11.88
N PHE A 49 6.31 -3.44 11.72
CA PHE A 49 5.41 -4.60 11.62
C PHE A 49 4.84 -5.07 12.96
N LEU A 50 5.40 -4.58 14.07
CA LEU A 50 4.85 -4.81 15.40
C LEU A 50 3.73 -3.81 15.69
N LEU A 51 3.97 -2.53 15.39
CA LEU A 51 3.01 -1.44 15.64
C LEU A 51 1.89 -1.40 14.59
N PHE A 52 2.21 -1.75 13.35
CA PHE A 52 1.30 -1.71 12.21
C PHE A 52 1.36 -3.04 11.43
N PRO A 53 0.84 -4.15 11.99
CA PRO A 53 0.81 -5.46 11.33
C PRO A 53 0.23 -5.45 9.92
N TYR A 54 -0.81 -4.65 9.66
CA TYR A 54 -1.42 -4.51 8.33
C TYR A 54 -0.45 -3.95 7.28
N SER A 55 0.57 -3.19 7.71
CA SER A 55 1.58 -2.62 6.82
C SER A 55 2.51 -3.67 6.22
N LYS A 56 2.49 -4.92 6.71
CA LYS A 56 3.20 -6.07 6.13
C LYS A 56 2.78 -6.39 4.70
N ARG A 57 1.62 -5.92 4.24
CA ARG A 57 1.13 -6.17 2.87
C ARG A 57 1.90 -5.42 1.79
N ASN A 58 2.49 -4.28 2.10
CA ASN A 58 3.26 -3.51 1.13
C ASN A 58 4.57 -3.10 1.79
N THR A 59 5.66 -3.79 1.43
CA THR A 59 6.98 -3.53 2.00
C THR A 59 7.71 -2.40 1.28
N SER A 60 7.26 -2.00 0.08
CA SER A 60 7.89 -0.91 -0.66
C SER A 60 7.48 0.44 -0.09
N LYS A 61 6.21 0.65 0.24
CA LYS A 61 5.69 1.91 0.83
C LYS A 61 5.72 1.88 2.36
N GLY A 62 5.82 3.05 2.99
CA GLY A 62 5.63 3.23 4.43
C GLY A 62 4.15 3.25 4.84
N ILE A 63 3.85 3.83 6.00
CA ILE A 63 2.48 3.99 6.52
C ILE A 63 1.99 5.40 6.17
N PRO A 64 0.82 5.59 5.54
CA PRO A 64 0.23 6.91 5.32
C PRO A 64 0.20 7.72 6.61
N ARG A 65 0.67 8.96 6.57
CA ARG A 65 0.81 9.80 7.78
C ARG A 65 -0.50 9.97 8.53
N GLU A 66 -1.63 10.07 7.83
CA GLU A 66 -2.96 10.20 8.45
C GLU A 66 -3.33 8.95 9.23
N MET A 67 -2.96 7.77 8.72
CA MET A 67 -3.19 6.49 9.42
C MET A 67 -2.27 6.32 10.62
N ALA A 68 -1.00 6.74 10.51
CA ALA A 68 -0.09 6.71 11.65
C ALA A 68 -0.57 7.65 12.77
N ALA A 69 -0.96 8.88 12.43
CA ALA A 69 -1.55 9.83 13.36
C ALA A 69 -2.84 9.27 13.97
N ALA A 70 -3.68 8.63 13.17
CA ALA A 70 -4.90 8.00 13.64
C ALA A 70 -4.67 6.94 14.70
N CYS A 71 -3.73 6.01 14.47
CA CYS A 71 -3.40 5.00 15.46
C CYS A 71 -2.87 5.62 16.76
N ILE A 72 -2.06 6.68 16.70
CA ILE A 72 -1.57 7.37 17.90
C ILE A 72 -2.74 8.00 18.67
N ILE A 73 -3.60 8.75 17.98
CA ILE A 73 -4.78 9.40 18.57
C ILE A 73 -5.72 8.36 19.19
N GLN A 74 -6.00 7.25 18.48
CA GLN A 74 -6.87 6.19 18.97
C GLN A 74 -6.33 5.54 20.25
N ASN A 75 -5.01 5.32 20.34
CA ASN A 75 -4.37 4.82 21.55
C ASN A 75 -4.48 5.80 22.72
N ILE A 76 -4.20 7.09 22.48
CA ILE A 76 -4.35 8.15 23.50
C ILE A 76 -5.80 8.18 24.01
N LEU A 77 -6.79 8.18 23.10
CA LEU A 77 -8.21 8.16 23.45
C LEU A 77 -8.59 6.93 24.27
N LEU A 78 -8.07 5.74 23.92
CA LEU A 78 -8.30 4.53 24.71
C LEU A 78 -7.81 4.70 26.15
N PHE A 79 -6.57 5.15 26.35
CA PHE A 79 -6.01 5.36 27.69
C PHE A 79 -6.77 6.42 28.48
N CYS A 80 -7.16 7.53 27.85
CA CYS A 80 -7.96 8.57 28.50
C CYS A 80 -9.33 8.04 28.94
N VAL A 81 -10.04 7.32 28.07
CA VAL A 81 -11.37 6.77 28.38
C VAL A 81 -11.28 5.70 29.47
N LEU A 82 -10.29 4.80 29.40
CA LEU A 82 -10.05 3.81 30.45
C LEU A 82 -9.69 4.48 31.79
N GLY A 83 -8.88 5.55 31.77
CA GLY A 83 -8.54 6.32 32.97
C GLY A 83 -9.77 6.96 33.63
N ILE A 84 -10.60 7.64 32.83
CA ILE A 84 -11.86 8.24 33.32
C ILE A 84 -12.80 7.16 33.88
N TRP A 85 -12.93 6.03 33.17
CA TRP A 85 -13.76 4.92 33.60
C TRP A 85 -13.26 4.32 34.92
N LEU A 86 -11.94 4.12 35.07
CA LEU A 86 -11.33 3.65 36.31
C LEU A 86 -11.55 4.62 37.48
N ILE A 87 -11.39 5.93 37.26
CA ILE A 87 -11.64 6.95 38.29
C ILE A 87 -13.11 6.93 38.72
N ASN A 88 -14.06 6.87 37.78
CA ASN A 88 -15.49 6.77 38.09
C ASN A 88 -15.82 5.51 38.90
N MET A 89 -15.17 4.41 38.59
CA MET A 89 -15.32 3.14 39.29
C MET A 89 -14.72 3.14 40.70
N CYS A 90 -13.50 3.65 40.85
CA CYS A 90 -12.74 3.58 42.09
C CYS A 90 -13.11 4.69 43.08
N VAL A 91 -13.33 5.91 42.59
CA VAL A 91 -13.58 7.10 43.44
C VAL A 91 -15.07 7.31 43.65
N TYR A 92 -15.84 7.35 42.56
CA TYR A 92 -17.25 7.72 42.60
C TYR A 92 -18.21 6.53 42.76
N LYS A 93 -17.70 5.30 42.64
CA LYS A 93 -18.49 4.04 42.67
C LYS A 93 -19.69 4.07 41.72
N SER A 94 -19.61 4.84 40.63
CA SER A 94 -20.69 5.09 39.68
C SER A 94 -20.36 4.53 38.30
N HIS A 95 -21.40 4.15 37.56
CA HIS A 95 -21.33 3.69 36.19
C HIS A 95 -21.99 4.69 35.25
N SER A 96 -21.35 4.97 34.13
CA SER A 96 -21.95 5.80 33.08
C SER A 96 -21.79 5.11 31.72
N TYR A 97 -22.88 4.50 31.26
CA TYR A 97 -23.00 3.91 29.92
C TYR A 97 -22.79 4.95 28.81
N MET A 98 -23.06 6.23 29.11
CA MET A 98 -22.90 7.35 28.17
C MET A 98 -21.44 7.51 27.72
N ILE A 99 -20.47 7.20 28.58
CA ILE A 99 -19.04 7.29 28.23
C ILE A 99 -18.69 6.26 27.13
N GLY A 100 -19.21 5.03 27.25
CA GLY A 100 -19.03 3.99 26.24
C GLY A 100 -19.68 4.33 24.90
N LEU A 101 -20.91 4.87 24.94
CA LEU A 101 -21.63 5.30 23.74
C LEU A 101 -20.90 6.45 23.02
N ILE A 102 -20.45 7.47 23.77
CA ILE A 102 -19.69 8.59 23.21
C ILE A 102 -18.39 8.10 22.56
N TYR A 103 -17.68 7.17 23.21
CA TYR A 103 -16.46 6.59 22.65
C TYR A 103 -16.72 5.83 21.35
N PHE A 104 -17.80 5.03 21.29
CA PHE A 104 -18.20 4.31 20.08
C PHE A 104 -18.51 5.24 18.91
N ILE A 105 -19.33 6.27 19.13
CA ILE A 105 -19.69 7.25 18.09
C ILE A 105 -18.43 8.00 17.62
N SER A 106 -17.55 8.37 18.56
CA SER A 106 -16.30 9.07 18.26
C SER A 106 -15.39 8.24 17.36
N ILE A 107 -15.24 6.93 17.62
CA ILE A 107 -14.43 6.04 16.78
C ILE A 107 -15.02 5.86 15.39
N GLY A 108 -16.35 5.72 15.27
CA GLY A 108 -17.02 5.64 13.97
C GLY A 108 -16.79 6.89 13.11
N LEU A 109 -16.97 8.07 13.71
CA LEU A 109 -16.70 9.36 13.05
C LEU A 109 -15.21 9.49 12.67
N PHE A 110 -14.32 9.06 13.57
CA PHE A 110 -12.88 9.13 13.33
C PHE A 110 -12.45 8.26 12.15
N GLY A 111 -12.96 7.02 12.06
CA GLY A 111 -12.72 6.13 10.92
C GLY A 111 -13.13 6.77 9.58
N PHE A 112 -14.30 7.41 9.55
CA PHE A 112 -14.78 8.14 8.37
C PHE A 112 -13.83 9.30 8.00
N ILE A 113 -13.45 10.13 8.97
CA ILE A 113 -12.54 11.27 8.76
C ILE A 113 -11.21 10.80 8.16
N ILE A 114 -10.63 9.71 8.66
CA ILE A 114 -9.38 9.16 8.14
C ILE A 114 -9.53 8.68 6.71
N ALA A 115 -10.60 7.91 6.42
CA ALA A 115 -10.86 7.43 5.07
C ALA A 115 -11.05 8.61 4.09
N THR A 116 -11.74 9.66 4.49
CA THR A 116 -11.89 10.88 3.69
C THR A 116 -10.55 11.60 3.50
N ALA A 117 -9.75 11.75 4.55
CA ALA A 117 -8.44 12.41 4.48
C ALA A 117 -7.48 11.67 3.53
N VAL A 118 -7.42 10.34 3.62
CA VAL A 118 -6.61 9.49 2.73
C VAL A 118 -7.07 9.61 1.28
N ASN A 119 -8.38 9.58 1.03
CA ASN A 119 -8.94 9.75 -0.31
C ASN A 119 -8.66 11.14 -0.90
N LEU A 120 -8.80 12.19 -0.09
CA LEU A 120 -8.45 13.56 -0.50
C LEU A 120 -6.98 13.67 -0.85
N GLU A 121 -6.09 13.05 -0.08
CA GLU A 121 -4.65 13.10 -0.34
C GLU A 121 -4.29 12.42 -1.67
N ILE A 122 -4.93 11.29 -1.97
CA ILE A 122 -4.83 10.59 -3.25
C ILE A 122 -5.39 11.44 -4.39
N PHE A 123 -6.57 12.04 -4.17
CA PHE A 123 -7.19 12.92 -5.15
C PHE A 123 -6.29 14.11 -5.49
N PHE A 124 -5.72 14.79 -4.49
CA PHE A 124 -4.80 15.89 -4.71
C PHE A 124 -3.51 15.46 -5.40
N ASP A 125 -3.00 14.25 -5.09
CA ASP A 125 -1.84 13.70 -5.79
C ASP A 125 -2.12 13.49 -7.28
N TYR A 126 -3.28 12.92 -7.62
CA TYR A 126 -3.69 12.77 -9.01
C TYR A 126 -4.03 14.09 -9.68
N TYR A 127 -4.68 15.02 -8.99
CA TYR A 127 -5.07 16.34 -9.52
C TYR A 127 -3.87 17.15 -9.99
N LYS A 128 -2.74 17.08 -9.27
CA LYS A 128 -1.51 17.76 -9.70
C LYS A 128 -1.02 17.24 -11.06
N ARG A 129 -1.31 15.98 -11.42
CA ARG A 129 -0.90 15.32 -12.68
C ARG A 129 -1.88 15.59 -13.83
N VAL A 130 -2.85 16.48 -13.63
CA VAL A 130 -3.95 16.77 -14.55
C VAL A 130 -3.82 18.14 -15.23
N ASN A 131 -4.06 18.13 -16.54
CA ASN A 131 -4.21 19.26 -17.45
C ASN A 131 -5.59 19.24 -18.11
N ARG A 132 -5.88 20.27 -18.92
CA ARG A 132 -7.17 20.43 -19.62
C ARG A 132 -7.57 19.20 -20.43
N ASP A 133 -6.58 18.50 -21.01
CA ASP A 133 -6.82 17.37 -21.92
C ASP A 133 -7.12 16.05 -21.20
N ASN A 134 -6.66 15.90 -19.95
CA ASN A 134 -6.82 14.69 -19.17
C ASN A 134 -7.73 14.85 -17.93
N ILE A 135 -8.33 16.03 -17.71
CA ILE A 135 -9.22 16.30 -16.56
C ILE A 135 -10.44 15.38 -16.51
N LYS A 136 -10.94 14.95 -17.69
CA LYS A 136 -12.00 13.93 -17.78
C LYS A 136 -11.62 12.61 -17.11
N TYR A 137 -10.33 12.27 -17.08
CA TYR A 137 -9.83 11.05 -16.44
C TYR A 137 -9.69 11.16 -14.92
N LEU A 138 -9.62 12.37 -14.37
CA LEU A 138 -9.61 12.59 -12.91
C LEU A 138 -10.90 12.08 -12.27
N PHE A 139 -12.04 12.31 -12.92
CA PHE A 139 -13.34 11.85 -12.42
C PHE A 139 -13.57 10.35 -12.69
N LEU A 140 -13.01 9.81 -13.78
CA LEU A 140 -13.02 8.36 -14.04
C LEU A 140 -12.17 7.58 -13.02
N ALA A 141 -11.09 8.18 -12.52
CA ALA A 141 -10.27 7.63 -11.45
C ALA A 141 -11.04 7.49 -10.13
N CYS A 142 -11.93 8.44 -9.81
CA CYS A 142 -12.78 8.42 -8.62
C CYS A 142 -13.91 7.38 -8.67
N ILE A 143 -14.30 6.90 -9.86
CA ILE A 143 -15.46 6.00 -10.04
C ILE A 143 -15.10 4.52 -9.78
N ASN A 144 -13.92 4.20 -9.26
CA ASN A 144 -13.49 2.81 -8.99
C ASN A 144 -13.68 1.87 -10.20
N SER A 145 -13.64 2.40 -11.42
CA SER A 145 -13.63 1.54 -12.60
C SER A 145 -12.21 1.01 -12.79
N PRO A 146 -11.95 -0.31 -12.66
CA PRO A 146 -10.65 -0.88 -12.94
C PRO A 146 -10.19 -0.64 -14.40
N ARG A 147 -11.10 -0.21 -15.28
CA ARG A 147 -10.80 0.17 -16.67
C ARG A 147 -10.30 1.62 -16.82
N ALA A 148 -10.63 2.52 -15.90
CA ALA A 148 -10.27 3.94 -15.98
C ALA A 148 -8.75 4.22 -15.88
N PHE A 149 -8.00 3.31 -15.24
CA PHE A 149 -6.54 3.40 -15.09
C PHE A 149 -5.74 2.52 -16.07
N LYS A 150 -6.32 2.10 -17.21
CA LYS A 150 -5.56 1.34 -18.23
C LYS A 150 -4.49 2.15 -18.97
N ILE A 151 -4.46 3.47 -18.83
CA ILE A 151 -3.43 4.30 -19.48
C ILE A 151 -2.15 4.21 -18.64
N ARG A 152 -1.23 3.32 -19.07
CA ARG A 152 0.03 3.06 -18.38
C ARG A 152 0.92 4.31 -18.36
N LYS A 153 1.52 4.58 -17.20
CA LYS A 153 2.66 5.48 -17.04
C LYS A 153 3.82 4.95 -17.91
N LYS A 154 4.30 5.73 -18.88
CA LYS A 154 5.41 5.33 -19.75
C LYS A 154 6.70 5.99 -19.25
N LEU A 155 7.68 5.17 -18.91
CA LEU A 155 9.04 5.66 -18.65
C LEU A 155 9.66 6.11 -19.98
N LYS A 156 10.20 7.33 -20.01
CA LYS A 156 10.86 7.91 -21.19
C LYS A 156 12.37 7.81 -21.07
N SER A 157 12.93 8.35 -19.99
CA SER A 157 14.39 8.39 -19.78
C SER A 157 14.73 8.68 -18.32
N GLU A 158 16.01 8.49 -18.00
CA GLU A 158 16.66 9.16 -16.86
C GLU A 158 16.89 10.64 -17.21
N VAL A 159 16.84 11.50 -16.20
CA VAL A 159 16.95 12.94 -16.36
C VAL A 159 17.75 13.58 -15.24
N GLU A 160 18.48 14.62 -15.59
CA GLU A 160 19.15 15.53 -14.67
C GLU A 160 18.23 16.74 -14.42
N VAL A 161 18.01 17.10 -13.15
CA VAL A 161 17.20 18.27 -12.79
C VAL A 161 18.13 19.48 -12.74
N LEU A 162 17.96 20.41 -13.68
CA LEU A 162 18.80 21.60 -13.80
C LEU A 162 18.31 22.74 -12.89
N GLU A 163 17.01 22.98 -12.88
CA GLU A 163 16.40 24.09 -12.14
C GLU A 163 15.02 23.70 -11.64
N VAL A 164 14.66 24.17 -10.45
CA VAL A 164 13.35 23.93 -9.83
C VAL A 164 12.71 25.27 -9.46
N THR A 165 11.54 25.53 -10.03
CA THR A 165 10.76 26.75 -9.78
C THR A 165 9.48 26.41 -9.04
N ALA A 166 9.25 26.99 -7.85
CA ALA A 166 8.01 26.77 -7.11
C ALA A 166 6.79 27.35 -7.87
N CYS A 167 5.71 26.57 -8.00
CA CYS A 167 4.51 26.92 -8.75
C CYS A 167 3.24 26.70 -7.89
N GLY A 168 3.10 27.47 -6.82
CA GLY A 168 1.87 27.58 -6.03
C GLY A 168 1.21 26.23 -5.71
N ARG A 169 -0.10 26.11 -5.99
CA ARG A 169 -0.90 24.90 -5.67
C ARG A 169 -0.57 23.66 -6.52
N LYS A 170 0.06 23.80 -7.68
CA LYS A 170 0.34 22.67 -8.60
C LYS A 170 1.67 21.95 -8.33
N GLY A 171 2.49 22.45 -7.40
CA GLY A 171 3.80 21.88 -7.08
C GLY A 171 4.94 22.73 -7.65
N SER A 172 6.08 22.11 -7.94
CA SER A 172 7.22 22.79 -8.58
C SER A 172 7.26 22.46 -10.07
N LYS A 173 7.76 23.38 -10.89
CA LYS A 173 8.23 23.07 -12.26
C LYS A 173 9.70 22.75 -12.20
N ALA A 174 10.16 21.85 -13.06
CA ALA A 174 11.58 21.63 -13.27
C ALA A 174 11.95 21.83 -14.73
N LYS A 175 13.10 22.47 -14.91
CA LYS A 175 13.87 22.41 -16.15
C LYS A 175 14.80 21.21 -16.03
N ILE A 176 14.66 20.26 -16.95
CA ILE A 176 15.35 18.97 -16.91
C ILE A 176 16.16 18.77 -18.18
N ARG A 177 17.26 18.03 -18.08
CA ARG A 177 18.04 17.54 -19.21
C ARG A 177 17.80 16.05 -19.37
N VAL A 178 17.41 15.63 -20.57
CA VAL A 178 17.24 14.22 -20.92
C VAL A 178 18.59 13.60 -21.23
N GLU A 179 19.06 12.64 -20.42
CA GLU A 179 20.42 12.09 -20.57
C GLU A 179 20.72 11.50 -21.96
N ARG A 180 19.72 10.91 -22.61
CA ARG A 180 19.90 10.25 -23.91
C ARG A 180 19.95 11.19 -25.10
N SER A 181 19.28 12.33 -25.04
CA SER A 181 19.15 13.26 -26.16
C SER A 181 19.75 14.64 -25.89
N ASN A 182 20.15 14.91 -24.65
CA ASN A 182 20.58 16.23 -24.17
C ASN A 182 19.52 17.34 -24.30
N ASP A 183 18.27 16.99 -24.61
CA ASP A 183 17.18 17.96 -24.74
C ASP A 183 16.83 18.56 -23.38
N ILE A 184 16.55 19.86 -23.39
CA ILE A 184 16.10 20.60 -22.22
C ILE A 184 14.59 20.76 -22.28
N ILE A 185 13.88 20.25 -21.28
CA ILE A 185 12.42 20.26 -21.21
C ILE A 185 11.99 20.91 -19.91
N GLU A 186 10.95 21.75 -19.95
CA GLU A 186 10.24 22.16 -18.74
C GLU A 186 9.06 21.23 -18.48
N CYS A 187 9.00 20.68 -17.26
CA CYS A 187 7.95 19.75 -16.87
C CYS A 187 7.50 19.99 -15.43
N ILE A 188 6.39 19.38 -15.03
CA ILE A 188 5.96 19.41 -13.64
C ILE A 188 6.87 18.48 -12.84
N LEU A 189 7.46 19.01 -11.79
CA LEU A 189 8.33 18.27 -10.89
C LEU A 189 7.53 17.80 -9.69
N PHE A 190 7.43 16.48 -9.56
CA PHE A 190 6.95 15.81 -8.36
C PHE A 190 8.16 15.32 -7.59
N LEU A 191 8.78 16.23 -6.82
CA LEU A 191 9.93 15.88 -5.99
C LEU A 191 9.53 14.86 -4.93
N GLN A 192 10.09 13.67 -5.06
CA GLN A 192 10.46 12.80 -3.94
C GLN A 192 11.93 13.08 -3.64
N LYS A 193 12.23 13.56 -2.44
CA LYS A 193 13.51 13.37 -1.71
C LYS A 193 14.83 13.77 -2.40
N ASN A 194 15.81 14.10 -1.56
CA ASN A 194 17.21 14.22 -1.97
C ASN A 194 17.72 12.82 -2.35
N GLY A 195 18.00 12.60 -3.62
CA GLY A 195 18.58 11.35 -4.13
C GLY A 195 18.31 11.13 -5.61
N GLU A 196 19.36 11.27 -6.41
CA GLU A 196 19.40 10.85 -7.81
C GLU A 196 19.34 9.30 -7.90
N PRO A 197 18.80 8.71 -8.98
CA PRO A 197 18.39 9.34 -10.24
C PRO A 197 16.90 9.66 -10.36
N TYR A 198 16.59 10.71 -11.14
CA TYR A 198 15.22 11.10 -11.51
C TYR A 198 14.82 10.53 -12.87
N TYR A 199 13.52 10.30 -13.05
CA TYR A 199 12.99 9.70 -14.26
C TYR A 199 11.86 10.54 -14.87
N LEU A 200 11.89 10.70 -16.19
CA LEU A 200 10.83 11.34 -16.96
C LEU A 200 9.75 10.33 -17.31
N TYR A 201 8.52 10.69 -16.98
CA TYR A 201 7.34 9.91 -17.28
C TYR A 201 6.36 10.68 -18.14
N GLU A 202 5.65 9.95 -19.01
CA GLU A 202 4.55 10.48 -19.80
C GLU A 202 3.27 9.71 -19.55
N ARG A 203 2.15 10.44 -19.46
CA ARG A 203 0.80 9.88 -19.49
C ARG A 203 -0.17 10.90 -20.08
N CYS A 204 -0.91 10.50 -21.10
CA CYS A 204 -1.87 11.38 -21.79
C CYS A 204 -1.26 12.73 -22.22
N GLY A 205 -0.02 12.74 -22.73
CA GLY A 205 0.67 13.96 -23.16
C GLY A 205 1.19 14.84 -22.01
N VAL A 206 0.99 14.46 -20.75
CA VAL A 206 1.57 15.16 -19.60
C VAL A 206 2.93 14.53 -19.28
N LEU A 207 3.96 15.36 -19.32
CA LEU A 207 5.31 15.02 -18.89
C LEU A 207 5.54 15.47 -17.45
N TRP A 208 6.07 14.57 -16.63
CA TRP A 208 6.49 14.91 -15.29
C TRP A 208 7.71 14.10 -14.86
N VAL A 209 8.39 14.62 -13.85
CA VAL A 209 9.56 13.97 -13.26
C VAL A 209 9.27 13.58 -11.82
N GLU A 210 9.65 12.36 -11.47
CA GLU A 210 9.59 11.83 -10.11
C GLU A 210 10.78 10.89 -9.84
N GLY A 211 11.07 10.66 -8.57
CA GLY A 211 12.09 9.69 -8.15
C GLY A 211 11.70 8.25 -8.52
N LYS A 212 12.69 7.36 -8.55
CA LYS A 212 12.43 5.93 -8.78
C LYS A 212 11.61 5.34 -7.64
N GLU A 213 10.46 4.77 -7.95
CA GLU A 213 9.79 3.90 -6.99
C GLU A 213 10.69 2.69 -6.68
N PRO A 214 10.73 2.21 -5.41
CA PRO A 214 11.46 0.99 -5.08
C PRO A 214 10.98 -0.17 -5.94
N ASN A 215 11.89 -1.04 -6.37
CA ASN A 215 11.53 -2.26 -7.08
C ASN A 215 10.80 -3.22 -6.12
N TYR A 216 9.68 -3.82 -6.54
CA TYR A 216 8.95 -4.83 -5.77
C TYR A 216 8.20 -5.80 -6.70
N VAL A 217 7.81 -6.95 -6.15
CA VAL A 217 6.99 -7.95 -6.86
C VAL A 217 5.54 -7.89 -6.37
N PHE A 218 4.58 -8.03 -7.28
CA PHE A 218 3.19 -8.25 -6.88
C PHE A 218 2.97 -9.70 -6.44
N ILE A 219 2.35 -9.90 -5.28
CA ILE A 219 2.04 -11.23 -4.74
C ILE A 219 1.20 -12.04 -5.74
N GLU A 220 0.27 -11.41 -6.44
CA GLU A 220 -0.60 -12.06 -7.43
C GLU A 220 0.19 -12.57 -8.64
N ASP A 221 1.17 -11.81 -9.13
CA ASP A 221 2.07 -12.24 -10.22
C ASP A 221 2.92 -13.44 -9.78
N LEU A 222 3.36 -13.42 -8.52
CA LEU A 222 4.14 -14.49 -7.93
C LEU A 222 3.30 -15.77 -7.76
N VAL A 223 2.09 -15.66 -7.23
CA VAL A 223 1.15 -16.77 -7.06
C VAL A 223 0.80 -17.38 -8.41
N GLU A 224 0.51 -16.54 -9.42
CA GLU A 224 0.28 -17.01 -10.79
C GLU A 224 1.45 -17.89 -11.27
N LYS A 225 2.70 -17.49 -11.04
CA LYS A 225 3.85 -18.31 -11.44
C LYS A 225 4.05 -19.54 -10.55
N MET A 226 3.70 -19.47 -9.27
CA MET A 226 3.79 -20.60 -8.32
C MET A 226 2.80 -21.73 -8.63
N THR A 227 1.62 -21.42 -9.18
CA THR A 227 0.52 -22.37 -9.40
C THR A 227 0.47 -22.98 -10.81
N ILE A 228 1.24 -22.46 -11.78
CA ILE A 228 1.34 -23.05 -13.12
C ILE A 228 1.69 -24.55 -13.04
N LYS A 229 0.83 -25.41 -13.61
CA LYS A 229 0.99 -26.88 -13.54
C LYS A 229 2.41 -27.29 -13.94
N ARG A 230 2.99 -28.22 -13.16
CA ARG A 230 4.37 -28.71 -13.35
C ARG A 230 4.68 -29.17 -14.78
N LYS A 231 3.70 -29.72 -15.52
CA LYS A 231 3.85 -30.09 -16.94
C LYS A 231 4.20 -28.91 -17.85
N TYR A 232 3.70 -27.71 -17.56
CA TYR A 232 4.03 -26.47 -18.29
C TYR A 232 5.36 -25.84 -17.81
N ARG A 233 5.84 -26.20 -16.62
CA ARG A 233 7.19 -25.84 -16.11
C ARG A 233 8.30 -26.76 -16.61
N LYS A 234 8.00 -27.89 -17.25
CA LYS A 234 9.02 -28.90 -17.62
C LYS A 234 10.11 -28.38 -18.57
N GLN A 235 9.89 -27.27 -19.25
CA GLN A 235 10.89 -26.66 -20.15
C GLN A 235 11.51 -25.38 -19.57
N GLU A 236 10.84 -24.67 -18.65
CA GLU A 236 11.30 -23.37 -18.16
C GLU A 236 10.88 -23.15 -16.70
N GLN A 237 11.84 -22.74 -15.86
CA GLN A 237 11.63 -22.34 -14.48
C GLN A 237 11.45 -20.82 -14.38
N PHE A 238 10.79 -20.37 -13.32
CA PHE A 238 10.58 -18.96 -13.04
C PHE A 238 11.50 -18.51 -11.91
N PHE A 239 12.16 -17.37 -12.10
CA PHE A 239 13.09 -16.81 -11.14
C PHE A 239 12.79 -15.34 -10.90
N ILE A 240 13.11 -14.86 -9.70
CA ILE A 240 13.12 -13.43 -9.37
C ILE A 240 14.57 -12.97 -9.38
N ARG A 241 14.85 -11.94 -10.18
CA ARG A 241 16.13 -11.25 -10.12
C ARG A 241 16.17 -10.31 -8.92
N VAL A 242 17.15 -10.48 -8.02
CA VAL A 242 17.24 -9.74 -6.76
C VAL A 242 17.46 -8.24 -6.98
N SER A 243 18.22 -7.86 -8.01
CA SER A 243 18.58 -6.46 -8.25
C SER A 243 17.40 -5.56 -8.61
N ASP A 244 16.41 -6.09 -9.32
CA ASP A 244 15.26 -5.31 -9.81
C ASP A 244 13.90 -5.95 -9.56
N CYS A 245 13.87 -7.03 -8.79
CA CYS A 245 12.66 -7.80 -8.48
C CYS A 245 11.92 -8.29 -9.74
N LYS A 246 12.57 -8.40 -10.89
CA LYS A 246 11.90 -8.83 -12.13
C LYS A 246 11.72 -10.34 -12.14
N ILE A 247 10.49 -10.78 -12.40
CA ILE A 247 10.20 -12.19 -12.71
C ILE A 247 10.70 -12.49 -14.12
N ILE A 248 11.59 -13.45 -14.24
CA ILE A 248 12.13 -13.94 -15.52
C ILE A 248 11.84 -15.42 -15.69
N ARG A 249 11.87 -15.85 -16.94
CA ARG A 249 11.74 -17.24 -17.37
C ARG A 249 13.05 -17.68 -17.98
N CYS A 250 13.60 -18.79 -17.50
CA CYS A 250 14.91 -19.29 -17.92
C CYS A 250 15.00 -20.80 -17.69
N ALA A 251 15.80 -21.51 -18.50
CA ALA A 251 16.09 -22.90 -18.21
C ALA A 251 16.96 -22.98 -16.94
N ARG A 252 16.76 -24.03 -16.13
CA ARG A 252 17.55 -24.22 -14.91
C ARG A 252 19.04 -24.35 -15.22
N GLU A 253 19.34 -24.94 -16.37
CA GLU A 253 20.70 -25.23 -16.86
C GLU A 253 21.45 -23.95 -17.27
N ASP A 254 20.72 -22.91 -17.69
CA ASP A 254 21.29 -21.61 -18.08
C ASP A 254 21.73 -20.78 -16.87
N ILE A 255 21.11 -21.02 -15.70
CA ILE A 255 21.51 -20.39 -14.44
C ILE A 255 22.69 -21.19 -13.86
N LYS A 256 23.90 -20.86 -14.35
CA LYS A 256 25.16 -21.34 -13.74
C LYS A 256 25.12 -21.09 -12.23
N SER A 257 25.68 -22.01 -11.44
CA SER A 257 25.68 -21.96 -9.96
C SER A 257 26.15 -20.61 -9.37
N ALA A 258 27.03 -19.89 -10.07
CA ALA A 258 27.51 -18.56 -9.70
C ALA A 258 26.43 -17.44 -9.77
N LEU A 259 25.34 -17.63 -10.53
CA LEU A 259 24.23 -16.68 -10.68
C LEU A 259 23.10 -16.91 -9.66
N ALA A 260 23.17 -17.95 -8.83
CA ALA A 260 22.15 -18.28 -7.83
C ALA A 260 22.01 -17.21 -6.72
N SER A 261 23.02 -16.35 -6.53
CA SER A 261 22.93 -15.19 -5.63
C SER A 261 22.14 -14.02 -6.23
N ILE A 262 22.02 -13.98 -7.55
CA ILE A 262 21.33 -12.91 -8.30
C ILE A 262 19.89 -13.32 -8.61
N PHE A 263 19.60 -14.62 -8.71
CA PHE A 263 18.29 -15.14 -9.06
C PHE A 263 17.76 -16.10 -8.01
N ILE A 264 16.51 -15.91 -7.58
CA ILE A 264 15.84 -16.76 -6.61
C ILE A 264 14.73 -17.53 -7.32
N GLU A 265 14.80 -18.87 -7.29
CA GLU A 265 13.81 -19.75 -7.91
C GLU A 265 12.44 -19.62 -7.22
N ILE A 266 11.41 -19.39 -8.03
CA ILE A 266 10.02 -19.34 -7.55
C ILE A 266 9.54 -20.78 -7.30
N PRO A 267 9.14 -21.13 -6.06
CA PRO A 267 8.71 -22.48 -5.74
C PRO A 267 7.43 -22.85 -6.50
N TYR A 268 7.13 -24.14 -6.54
CA TYR A 268 5.87 -24.64 -7.06
C TYR A 268 4.94 -24.94 -5.88
N ILE A 269 3.71 -24.42 -5.93
CA ILE A 269 2.63 -24.79 -5.01
C ILE A 269 1.69 -25.71 -5.79
N ASN A 270 1.52 -26.94 -5.31
CA ASN A 270 0.63 -27.89 -5.93
C ASN A 270 -0.80 -27.55 -5.52
N ASN A 271 -1.51 -26.77 -6.33
CA ASN A 271 -2.96 -26.60 -6.18
C ASN A 271 -3.70 -27.10 -7.42
N SER A 272 -4.75 -27.88 -7.16
CA SER A 272 -5.40 -28.75 -8.13
C SER A 272 -6.38 -28.04 -9.08
N ASN A 273 -6.68 -26.75 -8.90
CA ASN A 273 -7.65 -26.05 -9.74
C ASN A 273 -7.06 -24.83 -10.43
N TYR A 274 -7.15 -24.88 -11.75
CA TYR A 274 -6.60 -23.97 -12.76
C TYR A 274 -7.30 -22.61 -12.76
N ILE A 275 -6.64 -21.56 -13.24
CA ILE A 275 -7.29 -20.28 -13.54
C ILE A 275 -6.74 -19.71 -14.86
N SER A 276 -7.65 -19.36 -15.76
CA SER A 276 -7.40 -18.68 -17.03
C SER A 276 -7.00 -17.22 -16.82
N THR A 277 -6.29 -16.67 -17.79
CA THR A 277 -5.59 -15.38 -17.76
C THR A 277 -6.46 -14.12 -17.62
N GLU A 278 -7.78 -14.23 -17.46
CA GLU A 278 -8.69 -13.07 -17.50
C GLU A 278 -9.16 -12.57 -16.11
N ASP A 279 -8.93 -13.29 -15.01
CA ASP A 279 -9.39 -12.90 -13.66
C ASP A 279 -8.31 -12.99 -12.56
N VAL A 280 -7.08 -12.57 -12.85
CA VAL A 280 -5.94 -12.62 -11.88
C VAL A 280 -6.19 -11.76 -10.62
N CYS A 281 -7.14 -10.81 -10.64
CA CYS A 281 -7.51 -10.02 -9.47
C CYS A 281 -8.51 -10.73 -8.51
N CYS A 282 -9.08 -11.87 -8.89
CA CYS A 282 -10.20 -12.49 -8.16
C CYS A 282 -9.87 -13.86 -7.54
N LEU A 283 -8.64 -14.38 -7.75
CA LEU A 283 -8.50 -15.82 -7.84
C LEU A 283 -7.21 -16.43 -7.25
N ALA A 284 -6.30 -15.63 -6.71
CA ALA A 284 -5.29 -16.17 -5.80
C ALA A 284 -5.99 -16.57 -4.50
N ASN A 285 -5.94 -17.85 -4.11
CA ASN A 285 -6.45 -18.27 -2.81
C ASN A 285 -5.65 -17.51 -1.73
N TYR A 286 -6.33 -16.99 -0.71
CA TYR A 286 -5.69 -16.31 0.43
C TYR A 286 -4.52 -17.12 0.99
N GLU A 287 -4.65 -18.44 1.06
CA GLU A 287 -3.59 -19.33 1.54
C GLU A 287 -2.33 -19.30 0.67
N GLU A 288 -2.49 -19.21 -0.66
CA GLU A 288 -1.38 -19.12 -1.61
C GLU A 288 -0.69 -17.76 -1.50
N CYS A 289 -1.46 -16.68 -1.35
CA CYS A 289 -0.93 -15.35 -1.07
C CYS A 289 -0.11 -15.33 0.23
N VAL A 290 -0.64 -15.93 1.31
CA VAL A 290 0.07 -16.05 2.60
C VAL A 290 1.34 -16.87 2.47
N PHE A 291 1.33 -17.94 1.66
CA PHE A 291 2.54 -18.70 1.36
C PHE A 291 3.57 -17.85 0.61
N ALA A 292 3.15 -17.15 -0.44
CA ALA A 292 3.99 -16.26 -1.23
C ALA A 292 4.61 -15.14 -0.38
N GLU A 293 3.84 -14.51 0.51
CA GLU A 293 4.34 -13.53 1.48
C GLU A 293 5.43 -14.11 2.38
N LYS A 294 5.16 -15.27 3.00
CA LYS A 294 6.12 -15.93 3.91
C LYS A 294 7.41 -16.24 3.17
N TRP A 295 7.31 -16.70 1.92
CA TRP A 295 8.45 -16.99 1.08
C TRP A 295 9.25 -15.72 0.75
N CYS A 296 8.59 -14.62 0.33
CA CYS A 296 9.25 -13.34 0.07
C CYS A 296 9.98 -12.81 1.31
N ARG A 297 9.33 -12.84 2.48
CA ARG A 297 9.94 -12.40 3.76
C ARG A 297 11.17 -13.21 4.11
N LYS A 298 11.10 -14.54 4.00
CA LYS A 298 12.23 -15.43 4.29
C LYS A 298 13.45 -15.13 3.38
N ARG A 299 13.20 -14.62 2.17
CA ARG A 299 14.20 -14.29 1.17
C ARG A 299 14.57 -12.80 1.11
N GLY A 300 13.96 -11.95 1.94
CA GLY A 300 14.19 -10.50 1.92
C GLY A 300 13.73 -9.80 0.63
N ILE A 301 12.77 -10.39 -0.09
CA ILE A 301 12.28 -9.84 -1.37
C ILE A 301 11.19 -8.80 -1.08
N PRO A 302 11.30 -7.56 -1.57
CA PRO A 302 10.23 -6.57 -1.47
C PRO A 302 8.99 -6.96 -2.28
N TYR A 303 7.81 -6.81 -1.70
CA TYR A 303 6.55 -7.15 -2.35
C TYR A 303 5.39 -6.20 -2.00
N ALA A 304 4.36 -6.24 -2.83
CA ALA A 304 3.07 -5.58 -2.62
C ALA A 304 1.91 -6.44 -3.16
N TYR A 305 0.68 -6.12 -2.78
CA TYR A 305 -0.52 -6.67 -3.42
C TYR A 305 -0.96 -5.76 -4.56
N ARG A 306 -1.64 -6.31 -5.56
CA ARG A 306 -2.45 -5.51 -6.48
C ARG A 306 -3.64 -4.95 -5.71
N GLN A 307 -4.27 -3.90 -6.25
CA GLN A 307 -5.43 -3.29 -5.61
C GLN A 307 -6.48 -4.37 -5.35
N VAL A 308 -6.82 -4.54 -4.08
CA VAL A 308 -7.60 -5.67 -3.59
C VAL A 308 -9.07 -5.45 -3.92
N SER A 309 -9.72 -6.44 -4.53
CA SER A 309 -11.18 -6.54 -4.51
C SER A 309 -11.63 -6.94 -3.10
N HIS A 310 -12.77 -6.44 -2.61
CA HIS A 310 -13.27 -6.70 -1.24
C HIS A 310 -13.25 -8.19 -0.81
N HIS A 311 -13.19 -9.13 -1.77
CA HIS A 311 -13.18 -10.56 -1.54
C HIS A 311 -11.86 -11.15 -0.99
N MET A 312 -10.70 -10.48 -1.11
CA MET A 312 -9.44 -10.97 -0.52
C MET A 312 -9.14 -10.43 0.89
N VAL A 313 -10.12 -9.75 1.51
CA VAL A 313 -9.99 -9.28 2.88
C VAL A 313 -10.45 -10.39 3.83
N LYS A 314 -9.51 -11.20 4.31
CA LYS A 314 -9.66 -11.86 5.62
C LYS A 314 -8.39 -11.62 6.43
N PHE A 315 -8.54 -10.88 7.52
CA PHE A 315 -7.50 -10.56 8.48
C PHE A 315 -7.34 -11.67 9.52
#